data_AF-M0L9H3-F1
#
_entry.id   AF-M0L9H3-F1
#
_cell.length_a   1.000
_cell.length_b   1.000
_cell.length_c   1.000
_cell.angle_alpha   90.00
_cell.angle_beta   90.00
_cell.angle_gamma   90.00
#
_symmetry.space_group_name_H-M   'P 1'
#
loop_
_entity.id
_entity.type
_entity.pdbx_description
1 polymer ?
#
loop_
_entity_poly.entity_id
_entity_poly.type
_entity_poly.pdbx_seq_one_letter_code
_entity_poly.pdbx_strand_id
1 'polypeptide(L)'
;MSTETPDPDETETFQQVCAELVDRILAGEVERDDVESAKIDVCREYSAPKVPKNSELLDYAPQEHREVLEEVLQRKPVRTASGVSPIAIMTSPERCPHGKCLYCPGGPDSEFSSAQSYTGHEPAAARGEQNDYDPYGQVTLRLNQLREIGHPVDKAELIVMGGTMTARSHDYQEWFVKRALEAMNDFDVDGEPTPAEDVSFAEDDYEFRYLEDVIAENETADVRNVATTFETKPDWCDPEQIDRMLDLGGTKVEVGVQTTFERINREMHRGHGVQASIDANRRLRDSGFKVGFHMMPGQPGMSKEMCLEDFRRIFDETDWRPDYLKIYPTLIVEGTVTYDWWRKDEFDPLDNDEAAELVAEIKDMIPRYTRLQRVQRDIPADFIEGGVWKSNLRQLAWQRMEEHGWTCDCIRCREAGHSDDEAENIELDVMTYEACGGTEHFISFEDFENDVLVGFCRLRFPNDPVRRELQDAAIVRELHVYGNAVGVGQEGDDGDHQHKGYGKQLLEKAETLARDAGYPKLAVISGIGVRQYYREKLGYKQDGPYVSKRL
;
A
#
# COMPACT_ATOMS: atom_id res chain seq x y z
N MET A 1 18.97 -31.76 -20.78
CA MET A 1 19.42 -31.11 -22.02
C MET A 1 18.18 -30.47 -22.65
N SER A 2 17.78 -29.33 -22.07
CA SER A 2 16.83 -28.42 -22.70
C SER A 2 17.67 -27.53 -23.59
N THR A 3 17.39 -27.53 -24.89
CA THR A 3 18.00 -26.59 -25.83
C THR A 3 17.14 -25.34 -25.81
N GLU A 4 17.40 -24.47 -24.84
CA GLU A 4 17.02 -23.06 -24.93
C GLU A 4 17.86 -22.45 -26.04
N THR A 5 17.17 -21.79 -26.97
CA THR A 5 17.83 -20.95 -27.96
C THR A 5 18.08 -19.64 -27.25
N PRO A 6 19.34 -19.13 -27.17
CA PRO A 6 19.59 -17.84 -26.53
C PRO A 6 18.78 -16.76 -27.22
N ASP A 7 18.31 -15.78 -26.43
CA ASP A 7 17.77 -14.53 -26.96
C ASP A 7 18.74 -14.00 -28.04
N PRO A 8 18.29 -13.68 -29.26
CA PRO A 8 19.15 -13.18 -30.34
C PRO A 8 20.01 -11.97 -29.95
N ASP A 9 19.70 -11.28 -28.85
CA ASP A 9 20.43 -10.11 -28.34
C ASP A 9 21.43 -10.42 -27.19
N GLU A 10 21.51 -11.66 -26.66
CA GLU A 10 22.56 -12.09 -25.73
C GLU A 10 23.90 -12.36 -26.46
N THR A 11 24.53 -11.27 -26.90
CA THR A 11 25.90 -11.32 -27.44
C THR A 11 26.91 -11.65 -26.33
N GLU A 12 28.02 -12.33 -26.66
CA GLU A 12 29.16 -12.56 -25.74
C GLU A 12 29.63 -11.24 -25.10
N THR A 13 29.50 -10.15 -25.84
CA THR A 13 29.74 -8.77 -25.40
C THR A 13 28.80 -8.31 -24.29
N PHE A 14 27.51 -8.64 -24.36
CA PHE A 14 26.54 -8.27 -23.33
C PHE A 14 26.80 -9.00 -22.00
N GLN A 15 27.18 -10.28 -22.06
CA GLN A 15 27.56 -11.07 -20.88
C GLN A 15 28.84 -10.51 -20.22
N GLN A 16 29.82 -10.10 -21.02
CA GLN A 16 31.04 -9.45 -20.53
C GLN A 16 30.74 -8.11 -19.84
N VAL A 17 29.82 -7.31 -20.40
CA VAL A 17 29.37 -6.06 -19.77
C VAL A 17 28.70 -6.33 -18.42
N CYS A 18 27.80 -7.32 -18.35
CA CYS A 18 27.12 -7.66 -17.11
C CYS A 18 28.10 -8.15 -16.04
N ALA A 19 29.02 -9.05 -16.39
CA ALA A 19 30.03 -9.56 -15.47
C ALA A 19 30.95 -8.44 -14.94
N GLU A 20 31.45 -7.56 -15.82
CA GLU A 20 32.30 -6.44 -15.42
C GLU A 20 31.56 -5.46 -14.48
N LEU A 21 30.28 -5.18 -14.76
CA LEU A 21 29.47 -4.31 -13.90
C LEU A 21 29.22 -4.94 -12.53
N VAL A 22 28.91 -6.23 -12.48
CA VAL A 22 28.77 -7.00 -11.23
C VAL A 22 30.08 -6.93 -10.44
N ASP A 23 31.22 -7.21 -11.06
CA ASP A 23 32.53 -7.18 -10.40
C ASP A 23 32.89 -5.80 -9.87
N ARG A 24 32.63 -4.72 -10.63
CA ARG A 24 32.87 -3.35 -10.18
C ARG A 24 31.98 -2.95 -8.99
N ILE A 25 30.73 -3.41 -8.97
CA ILE A 25 29.82 -3.20 -7.83
C ILE A 25 30.34 -3.96 -6.60
N LEU A 26 30.72 -5.24 -6.75
CA LEU A 26 31.27 -6.05 -5.66
C LEU A 26 32.60 -5.52 -5.11
N ALA A 27 33.41 -4.89 -5.97
CA ALA A 27 34.64 -4.22 -5.58
C ALA A 27 34.41 -2.88 -4.87
N GLY A 28 33.17 -2.37 -4.81
CA GLY A 28 32.83 -1.06 -4.27
C GLY A 28 33.30 0.11 -5.14
N GLU A 29 33.56 -0.14 -6.43
CA GLU A 29 33.99 0.89 -7.39
C GLU A 29 32.80 1.65 -8.00
N VAL A 30 31.60 1.06 -7.94
CA VAL A 30 30.35 1.65 -8.40
C VAL A 30 29.39 1.72 -7.23
N GLU A 31 29.13 2.93 -6.76
CA GLU A 31 28.11 3.21 -5.76
C GLU A 31 26.75 3.47 -6.44
N ARG A 32 25.66 3.45 -5.66
CA ARG A 32 24.28 3.55 -6.15
C ARG A 32 24.06 4.74 -7.11
N ASP A 33 24.64 5.89 -6.80
CA ASP A 33 24.45 7.11 -7.59
C ASP A 33 25.19 7.07 -8.94
N ASP A 34 26.19 6.18 -9.07
CA ASP A 34 27.05 6.05 -10.25
C ASP A 34 26.63 4.93 -11.21
N VAL A 35 25.68 4.07 -10.81
CA VAL A 35 25.26 2.86 -11.56
C VAL A 35 24.94 3.16 -13.02
N GLU A 36 24.20 4.23 -13.31
CA GLU A 36 23.83 4.55 -14.70
C GLU A 36 24.99 5.04 -15.54
N SER A 37 25.87 5.85 -14.94
CA SER A 37 27.09 6.30 -15.60
C SER A 37 28.02 5.12 -15.88
N ALA A 38 28.19 4.23 -14.90
CA ALA A 38 28.99 3.01 -15.02
C ALA A 38 28.47 2.09 -16.13
N LYS A 39 27.15 1.86 -16.18
CA LYS A 39 26.52 1.10 -17.26
C LYS A 39 26.83 1.66 -18.64
N ILE A 40 26.67 2.98 -18.81
CA ILE A 40 26.94 3.64 -20.10
C ILE A 40 28.42 3.50 -20.47
N ASP A 41 29.33 3.66 -19.51
CA ASP A 41 30.77 3.61 -19.74
C ASP A 41 31.26 2.19 -20.08
N VAL A 42 30.80 1.17 -19.36
CA VAL A 42 31.14 -0.23 -19.66
C VAL A 42 30.52 -0.65 -21.00
N CYS A 43 29.28 -0.27 -21.29
CA CYS A 43 28.69 -0.52 -22.61
C CYS A 43 29.48 0.13 -23.75
N ARG A 44 30.04 1.33 -23.55
CA ARG A 44 30.91 1.99 -24.53
C ARG A 44 32.23 1.26 -24.71
N GLU A 45 32.84 0.79 -23.63
CA GLU A 45 34.11 0.05 -23.65
C GLU A 45 33.98 -1.24 -24.46
N TYR A 46 32.94 -2.01 -24.21
CA TYR A 46 32.69 -3.28 -24.87
C TYR A 46 31.93 -3.14 -26.20
N SER A 47 31.47 -1.93 -26.56
CA SER A 47 30.61 -1.70 -27.73
C SER A 47 29.34 -2.56 -27.73
N ALA A 48 28.71 -2.69 -26.55
CA ALA A 48 27.52 -3.50 -26.38
C ALA A 48 26.31 -2.91 -27.13
N PRO A 49 25.43 -3.76 -27.70
CA PRO A 49 24.27 -3.33 -28.46
C PRO A 49 23.17 -2.70 -27.59
N LYS A 50 23.15 -3.03 -26.30
CA LYS A 50 22.13 -2.62 -25.31
C LYS A 50 22.80 -2.32 -23.97
N VAL A 51 22.21 -1.38 -23.23
CA VAL A 51 22.56 -1.11 -21.83
C VAL A 51 21.78 -2.06 -20.92
N PRO A 52 22.44 -2.80 -20.01
CA PRO A 52 21.75 -3.76 -19.16
C PRO A 52 20.81 -3.08 -18.16
N LYS A 53 19.65 -3.70 -17.96
CA LYS A 53 18.67 -3.38 -16.90
C LYS A 53 19.23 -3.76 -15.53
N ASN A 54 18.66 -3.21 -14.45
CA ASN A 54 19.11 -3.57 -13.10
C ASN A 54 18.79 -5.03 -12.77
N SER A 55 17.63 -5.54 -13.22
CA SER A 55 17.29 -6.96 -13.09
C SER A 55 18.29 -7.86 -13.79
N GLU A 56 18.65 -7.54 -15.03
CA GLU A 56 19.65 -8.30 -15.79
C GLU A 56 20.97 -8.37 -15.01
N LEU A 57 21.45 -7.27 -14.43
CA LEU A 57 22.65 -7.30 -13.57
C LEU A 57 22.49 -8.18 -12.31
N LEU A 58 21.28 -8.23 -11.72
CA LEU A 58 20.99 -9.11 -10.58
C LEU A 58 20.98 -10.59 -10.95
N ASP A 59 20.62 -10.93 -12.18
CA ASP A 59 20.61 -12.31 -12.67
C ASP A 59 22.01 -12.85 -12.95
N TYR A 60 22.96 -11.96 -13.26
CA TYR A 60 24.39 -12.29 -13.38
C TYR A 60 25.14 -12.26 -12.04
N ALA A 61 24.48 -11.91 -10.93
CA ALA A 61 25.09 -11.88 -9.61
C ALA A 61 25.33 -13.30 -9.07
N PRO A 62 26.52 -13.62 -8.53
CA PRO A 62 26.72 -14.81 -7.71
C PRO A 62 25.73 -14.80 -6.55
N GLN A 63 25.10 -15.94 -6.27
CA GLN A 63 24.03 -16.04 -5.25
C GLN A 63 24.50 -15.63 -3.85
N GLU A 64 25.78 -15.82 -3.54
CA GLU A 64 26.45 -15.40 -2.30
C GLU A 64 26.62 -13.87 -2.17
N HIS A 65 26.45 -13.12 -3.25
CA HIS A 65 26.67 -11.68 -3.30
C HIS A 65 25.47 -10.87 -3.81
N ARG A 66 24.32 -11.53 -3.99
CA ARG A 66 23.10 -10.89 -4.51
C ARG A 66 22.62 -9.74 -3.63
N GLU A 67 22.73 -9.88 -2.30
CA GLU A 67 22.33 -8.83 -1.34
C GLU A 67 23.11 -7.52 -1.53
N VAL A 68 24.43 -7.61 -1.76
CA VAL A 68 25.30 -6.43 -2.00
C VAL A 68 24.90 -5.73 -3.30
N LEU A 69 24.60 -6.51 -4.34
CA LEU A 69 24.13 -5.96 -5.61
C LEU A 69 22.74 -5.34 -5.50
N GLU A 70 21.81 -5.96 -4.76
CA GLU A 70 20.48 -5.41 -4.52
C GLU A 70 20.56 -4.06 -3.79
N GLU A 71 21.48 -3.90 -2.84
CA GLU A 71 21.67 -2.63 -2.13
C GLU A 71 22.07 -1.49 -3.07
N VAL A 72 22.93 -1.76 -4.06
CA VAL A 72 23.43 -0.76 -5.02
C VAL A 72 22.45 -0.55 -6.18
N LEU A 73 21.93 -1.64 -6.75
CA LEU A 73 21.12 -1.64 -7.96
C LEU A 73 19.64 -1.32 -7.71
N GLN A 74 19.10 -1.59 -6.52
CA GLN A 74 17.70 -1.27 -6.23
C GLN A 74 17.51 0.24 -6.14
N ARG A 75 16.66 0.81 -7.00
CA ARG A 75 16.35 2.24 -6.99
C ARG A 75 15.21 2.55 -6.04
N LYS A 76 15.40 3.46 -5.07
CA LYS A 76 14.38 3.82 -4.06
C LYS A 76 14.01 2.62 -3.18
N PRO A 77 14.98 2.05 -2.43
CA PRO A 77 14.80 0.80 -1.65
C PRO A 77 13.65 0.89 -0.64
N VAL A 78 13.43 2.08 -0.08
CA VAL A 78 12.31 2.43 0.79
C VAL A 78 10.93 2.04 0.22
N ARG A 79 10.77 1.89 -1.10
CA ARG A 79 9.50 1.51 -1.73
C ARG A 79 9.09 0.06 -1.47
N THR A 80 10.06 -0.82 -1.21
CA THR A 80 9.84 -2.26 -0.97
C THR A 80 10.62 -2.76 0.23
N ALA A 81 11.00 -1.87 1.16
CA ALA A 81 11.69 -2.24 2.39
C ALA A 81 10.89 -3.28 3.24
N SER A 82 9.57 -3.35 3.04
CA SER A 82 8.70 -4.38 3.63
C SER A 82 8.72 -5.75 2.93
N GLY A 83 9.44 -5.90 1.81
CA GLY A 83 9.40 -7.11 0.98
C GLY A 83 8.06 -7.33 0.26
N VAL A 84 7.26 -6.27 0.06
CA VAL A 84 5.97 -6.32 -0.64
C VAL A 84 5.89 -5.17 -1.64
N SER A 85 5.57 -5.51 -2.89
CA SER A 85 5.50 -4.57 -4.00
C SER A 85 4.09 -3.99 -4.18
N PRO A 86 3.90 -2.66 -4.07
CA PRO A 86 2.60 -2.04 -4.27
C PRO A 86 2.27 -1.91 -5.77
N ILE A 87 1.18 -2.56 -6.18
CA ILE A 87 0.62 -2.56 -7.54
C ILE A 87 -0.68 -1.76 -7.52
N ALA A 88 -0.57 -0.47 -7.80
CA ALA A 88 -1.73 0.43 -7.81
C ALA A 88 -2.31 0.52 -9.22
N ILE A 89 -3.59 0.18 -9.36
CA ILE A 89 -4.33 0.18 -10.63
C ILE A 89 -5.56 1.08 -10.53
N MET A 90 -5.96 1.65 -11.66
CA MET A 90 -7.02 2.64 -11.78
C MET A 90 -8.25 2.04 -12.45
N THR A 91 -9.42 2.20 -11.83
CA THR A 91 -10.70 1.84 -12.47
C THR A 91 -11.05 2.82 -13.59
N SER A 92 -11.84 2.36 -14.56
CA SER A 92 -12.40 3.19 -15.62
C SER A 92 -13.17 4.41 -15.09
N PRO A 93 -13.17 5.54 -15.82
CA PRO A 93 -13.93 6.73 -15.45
C PRO A 93 -15.41 6.41 -15.30
N GLU A 94 -15.99 6.81 -14.16
CA GLU A 94 -17.43 6.69 -13.88
C GLU A 94 -17.87 7.78 -12.93
N ARG A 95 -19.14 8.17 -13.02
CA ARG A 95 -19.68 9.22 -12.15
C ARG A 95 -19.84 8.70 -10.72
N CYS A 96 -19.41 9.51 -9.76
CA CYS A 96 -19.82 9.33 -8.38
C CYS A 96 -21.36 9.30 -8.25
N PRO A 97 -21.94 8.34 -7.50
CA PRO A 97 -23.40 8.23 -7.35
C PRO A 97 -24.09 9.47 -6.77
N HIS A 98 -23.36 10.26 -5.98
CA HIS A 98 -23.85 11.49 -5.34
C HIS A 98 -23.56 12.77 -6.14
N GLY A 99 -22.86 12.67 -7.28
CA GLY A 99 -22.29 13.80 -8.01
C GLY A 99 -20.84 14.11 -7.61
N LYS A 100 -20.37 15.31 -7.93
CA LYS A 100 -18.95 15.73 -7.79
C LYS A 100 -18.76 16.57 -6.52
N CYS A 101 -17.77 16.22 -5.69
CA CYS A 101 -17.36 17.07 -4.56
C CYS A 101 -16.68 18.34 -5.10
N LEU A 102 -16.78 19.46 -4.37
CA LEU A 102 -16.37 20.78 -4.89
C LEU A 102 -14.86 20.92 -5.15
N TYR A 103 -14.03 20.18 -4.40
CA TYR A 103 -12.57 20.12 -4.56
C TYR A 103 -12.08 18.95 -5.43
N CYS A 104 -12.98 18.09 -5.91
CA CYS A 104 -12.59 16.84 -6.56
C CYS A 104 -12.09 17.12 -7.99
N PRO A 105 -10.81 16.87 -8.33
CA PRO A 105 -10.37 16.94 -9.71
C PRO A 105 -10.90 15.72 -10.50
N GLY A 106 -10.81 15.78 -11.82
CA GLY A 106 -11.10 14.62 -12.65
C GLY A 106 -12.57 14.18 -12.70
N GLY A 107 -12.74 12.95 -13.19
CA GLY A 107 -14.04 12.33 -13.47
C GLY A 107 -14.50 12.51 -14.92
N PRO A 108 -15.51 11.73 -15.37
CA PRO A 108 -16.02 11.78 -16.75
C PRO A 108 -16.52 13.16 -17.19
N ASP A 109 -16.98 13.98 -16.25
CA ASP A 109 -17.52 15.32 -16.51
C ASP A 109 -16.50 16.44 -16.27
N SER A 110 -15.21 16.10 -16.20
CA SER A 110 -14.12 17.07 -16.06
C SER A 110 -13.32 17.21 -17.36
N GLU A 111 -12.52 18.27 -17.44
CA GLU A 111 -11.62 18.51 -18.57
C GLU A 111 -10.61 17.37 -18.79
N PHE A 112 -10.31 16.60 -17.73
CA PHE A 112 -9.40 15.46 -17.78
C PHE A 112 -10.04 14.17 -18.31
N SER A 113 -11.37 14.04 -18.30
CA SER A 113 -12.10 12.79 -18.65
C SER A 113 -11.53 11.52 -17.99
N SER A 114 -10.93 11.68 -16.81
CA SER A 114 -10.13 10.69 -16.09
C SER A 114 -10.96 9.96 -15.03
N ALA A 115 -10.32 8.99 -14.34
CA ALA A 115 -10.87 8.41 -13.13
C ALA A 115 -11.18 9.49 -12.08
N GLN A 116 -12.22 9.25 -11.28
CA GLN A 116 -12.71 10.24 -10.32
C GLN A 116 -11.64 10.59 -9.27
N SER A 117 -11.41 11.89 -9.06
CA SER A 117 -10.41 12.46 -8.12
C SER A 117 -8.97 12.47 -8.62
N TYR A 118 -8.72 12.12 -9.88
CA TYR A 118 -7.38 12.07 -10.49
C TYR A 118 -7.32 12.95 -11.74
N THR A 119 -6.17 13.47 -12.11
CA THR A 119 -6.00 14.27 -13.35
C THR A 119 -5.72 13.41 -14.57
N GLY A 120 -5.39 12.13 -14.41
CA GLY A 120 -4.96 11.25 -15.51
C GLY A 120 -3.45 11.27 -15.73
N HIS A 121 -2.75 12.23 -15.14
CA HIS A 121 -1.31 12.41 -15.30
C HIS A 121 -0.50 11.81 -14.14
N GLU A 122 -1.17 11.35 -13.09
CA GLU A 122 -0.52 10.58 -12.03
C GLU A 122 -0.02 9.23 -12.58
N PRO A 123 1.13 8.68 -12.11
CA PRO A 123 1.74 7.50 -12.74
C PRO A 123 0.83 6.27 -12.88
N ALA A 124 -0.09 6.07 -11.93
CA ALA A 124 -1.06 4.98 -12.02
C ALA A 124 -2.29 5.35 -12.86
N ALA A 125 -2.70 6.62 -12.86
CA ALA A 125 -3.81 7.10 -13.70
C ALA A 125 -3.42 7.05 -15.18
N ALA A 126 -2.21 7.51 -15.51
CA ALA A 126 -1.66 7.48 -16.85
C ALA A 126 -1.52 6.05 -17.39
N ARG A 127 -1.10 5.09 -16.56
CA ARG A 127 -1.06 3.67 -16.92
C ARG A 127 -2.46 3.10 -17.15
N GLY A 128 -3.44 3.54 -16.36
CA GLY A 128 -4.85 3.23 -16.57
C GLY A 128 -5.32 3.68 -17.95
N GLU A 129 -5.11 4.95 -18.27
CA GLU A 129 -5.46 5.51 -19.59
C GLU A 129 -4.73 4.79 -20.74
N GLN A 130 -3.43 4.53 -20.60
CA GLN A 130 -2.61 3.81 -21.57
C GLN A 130 -3.13 2.40 -21.91
N ASN A 131 -3.81 1.75 -20.98
CA ASN A 131 -4.36 0.40 -21.15
C ASN A 131 -5.88 0.40 -21.36
N ASP A 132 -6.49 1.54 -21.70
CA ASP A 132 -7.94 1.69 -21.78
C ASP A 132 -8.66 1.18 -20.51
N TYR A 133 -8.00 1.32 -19.36
CA TYR A 133 -8.40 0.84 -18.05
C TYR A 133 -8.56 -0.69 -17.94
N ASP A 134 -7.92 -1.46 -18.82
CA ASP A 134 -7.76 -2.90 -18.68
C ASP A 134 -6.88 -3.20 -17.44
N PRO A 135 -7.40 -3.93 -16.44
CA PRO A 135 -6.67 -4.22 -15.21
C PRO A 135 -5.49 -5.18 -15.40
N TYR A 136 -5.55 -6.10 -16.38
CA TYR A 136 -4.49 -7.06 -16.61
C TYR A 136 -3.24 -6.35 -17.12
N GLY A 137 -3.38 -5.53 -18.17
CA GLY A 137 -2.28 -4.72 -18.69
C GLY A 137 -1.69 -3.77 -17.66
N GLN A 138 -2.54 -3.13 -16.86
CA GLN A 138 -2.06 -2.27 -15.76
C GLN A 138 -1.19 -3.02 -14.75
N VAL A 139 -1.57 -4.24 -14.36
CA VAL A 139 -0.79 -5.08 -13.44
C VAL A 139 0.50 -5.56 -14.13
N THR A 140 0.41 -6.15 -15.32
CA THR A 140 1.55 -6.67 -16.08
C THR A 140 2.62 -5.61 -16.30
N LEU A 141 2.25 -4.41 -16.76
CA LEU A 141 3.20 -3.31 -16.97
C LEU A 141 3.78 -2.78 -15.67
N ARG A 142 3.01 -2.82 -14.57
CA ARG A 142 3.51 -2.38 -13.26
C ARG A 142 4.49 -3.37 -12.66
N LEU A 143 4.24 -4.66 -12.80
CA LEU A 143 5.15 -5.74 -12.41
C LEU A 143 6.42 -5.67 -13.25
N ASN A 144 6.30 -5.52 -14.57
CA ASN A 144 7.46 -5.34 -15.46
C ASN A 144 8.31 -4.16 -15.02
N GLN A 145 7.68 -2.98 -14.84
CA GLN A 145 8.39 -1.79 -14.39
C GLN A 145 9.16 -2.03 -13.09
N LEU A 146 8.57 -2.70 -12.10
CA LEU A 146 9.22 -3.00 -10.83
C LEU A 146 10.40 -3.95 -11.00
N ARG A 147 10.25 -4.99 -11.83
CA ARG A 147 11.34 -5.90 -12.19
C ARG A 147 12.51 -5.12 -12.78
N GLU A 148 12.28 -4.28 -13.79
CA GLU A 148 13.36 -3.54 -14.48
C GLU A 148 14.20 -2.65 -13.56
N ILE A 149 13.58 -2.11 -12.50
CA ILE A 149 14.27 -1.28 -11.49
C ILE A 149 14.81 -2.07 -10.29
N GLY A 150 14.80 -3.42 -10.35
CA GLY A 150 15.39 -4.30 -9.34
C GLY A 150 14.55 -4.46 -8.07
N HIS A 151 13.23 -4.34 -8.15
CA HIS A 151 12.33 -4.60 -7.02
C HIS A 151 11.77 -6.03 -7.07
N PRO A 152 11.63 -6.70 -5.91
CA PRO A 152 11.01 -8.01 -5.86
C PRO A 152 9.54 -7.94 -6.28
N VAL A 153 9.10 -8.92 -7.06
CA VAL A 153 7.71 -9.00 -7.57
C VAL A 153 6.96 -10.22 -7.04
N ASP A 154 7.61 -11.10 -6.28
CA ASP A 154 7.03 -12.34 -5.73
C ASP A 154 5.84 -12.09 -4.80
N LYS A 155 5.84 -10.96 -4.08
CA LYS A 155 4.76 -10.55 -3.17
C LYS A 155 4.23 -9.19 -3.56
N ALA A 156 2.96 -9.13 -3.93
CA ALA A 156 2.28 -7.92 -4.37
C ALA A 156 1.15 -7.50 -3.41
N GLU A 157 1.01 -6.20 -3.18
CA GLU A 157 -0.22 -5.58 -2.66
C GLU A 157 -0.97 -4.94 -3.83
N LEU A 158 -2.12 -5.49 -4.20
CA LEU A 158 -3.03 -4.88 -5.17
C LEU A 158 -3.77 -3.69 -4.54
N ILE A 159 -3.70 -2.51 -5.17
CA ILE A 159 -4.38 -1.30 -4.69
C ILE A 159 -5.34 -0.81 -5.77
N VAL A 160 -6.63 -0.95 -5.53
CA VAL A 160 -7.70 -0.55 -6.44
C VAL A 160 -8.08 0.91 -6.16
N MET A 161 -7.75 1.80 -7.10
CA MET A 161 -7.96 3.24 -7.03
C MET A 161 -9.08 3.72 -7.97
N GLY A 162 -9.60 4.92 -7.72
CA GLY A 162 -10.71 5.52 -8.47
C GLY A 162 -11.94 5.87 -7.61
N GLY A 163 -11.83 5.68 -6.28
CA GLY A 163 -12.72 6.21 -5.23
C GLY A 163 -14.18 5.69 -5.20
N THR A 164 -14.64 5.01 -6.24
CA THR A 164 -16.04 4.56 -6.40
C THR A 164 -16.17 3.12 -6.89
N MET A 165 -15.11 2.32 -6.77
CA MET A 165 -15.11 0.90 -7.16
C MET A 165 -16.30 0.13 -6.56
N THR A 166 -16.53 0.29 -5.26
CA THR A 166 -17.62 -0.35 -4.51
C THR A 166 -19.03 0.06 -4.96
N ALA A 167 -19.15 1.18 -5.68
CA ALA A 167 -20.40 1.66 -6.26
C ALA A 167 -20.66 1.15 -7.69
N ARG A 168 -19.67 0.51 -8.33
CA ARG A 168 -19.81 -0.05 -9.68
C ARG A 168 -20.72 -1.28 -9.68
N SER A 169 -21.14 -1.72 -10.87
CA SER A 169 -21.85 -2.99 -11.02
C SER A 169 -21.02 -4.16 -10.49
N HIS A 170 -21.70 -5.25 -10.11
CA HIS A 170 -21.05 -6.41 -9.53
C HIS A 170 -20.10 -7.04 -10.56
N ASP A 171 -20.59 -7.17 -11.80
CA ASP A 171 -19.84 -7.70 -12.93
C ASP A 171 -18.56 -6.90 -13.19
N TYR A 172 -18.60 -5.56 -13.06
CA TYR A 172 -17.40 -4.73 -13.22
C TYR A 172 -16.42 -4.95 -12.08
N GLN A 173 -16.90 -5.00 -10.83
CA GLN A 173 -16.04 -5.20 -9.67
C GLN A 173 -15.31 -6.54 -9.75
N GLU A 174 -16.04 -7.61 -10.07
CA GLU A 174 -15.50 -8.95 -10.23
C GLU A 174 -14.54 -9.04 -11.41
N TRP A 175 -14.95 -8.58 -12.60
CA TRP A 175 -14.09 -8.57 -13.80
C TRP A 175 -12.77 -7.85 -13.52
N PHE A 176 -12.84 -6.66 -12.90
CA PHE A 176 -11.67 -5.82 -12.70
C PHE A 176 -10.63 -6.47 -11.78
N VAL A 177 -11.06 -7.03 -10.64
CA VAL A 177 -10.15 -7.70 -9.71
C VAL A 177 -9.71 -9.06 -10.25
N LYS A 178 -10.61 -9.83 -10.88
CA LYS A 178 -10.28 -11.13 -11.46
C LYS A 178 -9.18 -11.02 -12.50
N ARG A 179 -9.32 -10.10 -13.46
CA ARG A 179 -8.29 -9.86 -14.50
C ARG A 179 -6.97 -9.35 -13.91
N ALA A 180 -7.02 -8.55 -12.84
CA ALA A 180 -5.80 -8.13 -12.13
C ALA A 180 -5.06 -9.31 -11.48
N LEU A 181 -5.79 -10.29 -10.93
CA LEU A 181 -5.21 -11.52 -10.38
C LEU A 181 -4.70 -12.45 -11.47
N GLU A 182 -5.41 -12.58 -12.59
CA GLU A 182 -4.94 -13.32 -13.76
C GLU A 182 -3.59 -12.80 -14.24
N ALA A 183 -3.41 -11.48 -14.32
CA ALA A 183 -2.11 -10.89 -14.67
C ALA A 183 -0.99 -11.25 -13.70
N MET A 184 -1.29 -11.49 -12.41
CA MET A 184 -0.30 -11.97 -11.44
C MET A 184 -0.02 -13.47 -11.64
N ASN A 185 -1.03 -14.26 -11.94
CA ASN A 185 -0.88 -15.70 -12.18
C ASN A 185 -0.08 -15.99 -13.45
N ASP A 186 -0.30 -15.19 -14.49
CA ASP A 186 0.27 -15.37 -15.83
C ASP A 186 1.60 -14.60 -16.01
N PHE A 187 2.05 -13.85 -15.01
CA PHE A 187 3.25 -13.01 -15.14
C PHE A 187 4.51 -13.87 -15.29
N ASP A 188 5.11 -13.79 -16.47
CA ASP A 188 6.42 -14.37 -16.74
C ASP A 188 7.54 -13.44 -16.26
N VAL A 189 8.26 -13.87 -15.23
CA VAL A 189 9.35 -13.10 -14.61
C VAL A 189 10.54 -12.93 -15.55
N ASP A 190 10.71 -13.82 -16.54
CA ASP A 190 11.81 -13.77 -17.50
C ASP A 190 11.37 -13.19 -18.86
N GLY A 191 10.06 -13.10 -19.10
CA GLY A 191 9.47 -12.65 -20.37
C GLY A 191 9.32 -11.13 -20.50
N GLU A 192 9.28 -10.62 -21.73
CA GLU A 192 8.85 -9.24 -21.99
C GLU A 192 7.31 -9.17 -22.13
N PRO A 193 6.68 -8.06 -21.70
CA PRO A 193 5.23 -7.93 -21.78
C PRO A 193 4.74 -8.03 -23.23
N THR A 194 3.66 -8.79 -23.43
CA THR A 194 2.98 -8.94 -24.72
C THR A 194 1.50 -8.60 -24.57
N PRO A 195 0.97 -7.57 -25.27
CA PRO A 195 1.65 -6.69 -26.22
C PRO A 195 2.72 -5.78 -25.56
N ALA A 196 3.54 -5.13 -26.40
CA ALA A 196 4.60 -4.24 -25.94
C ALA A 196 4.06 -3.08 -25.08
N GLU A 197 4.92 -2.46 -24.27
CA GLU A 197 4.50 -1.49 -23.26
C GLU A 197 3.69 -0.32 -23.81
N ASP A 198 3.93 0.12 -25.05
CA ASP A 198 3.25 1.24 -25.70
C ASP A 198 1.87 0.88 -26.29
N VAL A 199 1.45 -0.38 -26.17
CA VAL A 199 0.19 -0.90 -26.72
C VAL A 199 -0.74 -1.32 -25.59
N SER A 200 -2.01 -0.95 -25.73
CA SER A 200 -3.07 -1.33 -24.78
C SER A 200 -3.31 -2.84 -24.80
N PHE A 201 -3.52 -3.41 -23.61
CA PHE A 201 -3.88 -4.81 -23.40
C PHE A 201 -5.39 -5.06 -23.48
N ALA A 202 -6.20 -4.02 -23.71
CA ALA A 202 -7.64 -4.17 -23.77
C ALA A 202 -8.06 -5.03 -24.99
N GLU A 203 -8.96 -5.98 -24.74
CA GLU A 203 -9.51 -6.87 -25.76
C GLU A 203 -11.04 -6.75 -25.80
N ASP A 204 -11.63 -7.01 -26.97
CA ASP A 204 -13.10 -6.95 -27.14
C ASP A 204 -13.81 -8.13 -26.44
N ASP A 205 -13.15 -9.29 -26.36
CA ASP A 205 -13.66 -10.53 -25.77
C ASP A 205 -12.56 -11.22 -24.97
N TYR A 206 -12.86 -11.57 -23.71
CA TYR A 206 -11.96 -12.31 -22.83
C TYR A 206 -12.45 -13.74 -22.62
N GLU A 207 -11.52 -14.70 -22.48
CA GLU A 207 -11.89 -16.05 -22.07
C GLU A 207 -12.52 -16.03 -20.66
N PHE A 208 -13.69 -16.64 -20.51
CA PHE A 208 -14.37 -16.67 -19.23
C PHE A 208 -13.69 -17.64 -18.27
N ARG A 209 -13.29 -17.12 -17.10
CA ARG A 209 -12.79 -17.90 -15.96
C ARG A 209 -13.61 -17.58 -14.71
N TYR A 210 -13.78 -18.57 -13.84
CA TYR A 210 -14.41 -18.35 -12.53
C TYR A 210 -13.42 -17.65 -11.60
N LEU A 211 -13.91 -16.68 -10.81
CA LEU A 211 -13.09 -15.95 -9.85
C LEU A 211 -12.39 -16.90 -8.88
N GLU A 212 -13.08 -17.95 -8.42
CA GLU A 212 -12.57 -18.91 -7.45
C GLU A 212 -11.37 -19.69 -7.99
N ASP A 213 -11.36 -20.03 -9.29
CA ASP A 213 -10.25 -20.73 -9.94
C ASP A 213 -9.02 -19.81 -10.02
N VAL A 214 -9.22 -18.55 -10.41
CA VAL A 214 -8.14 -17.53 -10.47
C VAL A 214 -7.55 -17.27 -9.08
N ILE A 215 -8.39 -17.16 -8.05
CA ILE A 215 -7.95 -17.01 -6.65
C ILE A 215 -7.16 -18.24 -6.22
N ALA A 216 -7.64 -19.45 -6.51
CA ALA A 216 -6.99 -20.69 -6.11
C ALA A 216 -5.60 -20.84 -6.74
N GLU A 217 -5.43 -20.44 -7.99
CA GLU A 217 -4.13 -20.41 -8.68
C GLU A 217 -3.17 -19.39 -8.03
N ASN A 218 -3.68 -18.20 -7.68
CA ASN A 218 -2.85 -17.15 -7.08
C ASN A 218 -2.28 -17.53 -5.70
N GLU A 219 -2.91 -18.46 -4.97
CA GLU A 219 -2.36 -18.96 -3.70
C GLU A 219 -0.97 -19.61 -3.86
N THR A 220 -0.65 -20.10 -5.06
CA THR A 220 0.62 -20.79 -5.37
C THR A 220 1.41 -20.18 -6.52
N ALA A 221 0.93 -19.08 -7.13
CA ALA A 221 1.62 -18.39 -8.22
C ALA A 221 3.00 -17.85 -7.80
N ASP A 222 3.83 -17.54 -8.80
CA ASP A 222 5.13 -16.91 -8.59
C ASP A 222 4.97 -15.46 -8.10
N VAL A 223 4.00 -14.73 -8.64
CA VAL A 223 3.56 -13.42 -8.14
C VAL A 223 2.31 -13.59 -7.28
N ARG A 224 2.47 -13.46 -5.97
CA ARG A 224 1.41 -13.71 -4.99
C ARG A 224 0.77 -12.41 -4.52
N ASN A 225 -0.56 -12.34 -4.61
CA ASN A 225 -1.32 -11.22 -4.05
C ASN A 225 -1.48 -11.39 -2.53
N VAL A 226 -0.60 -10.76 -1.76
CA VAL A 226 -0.57 -10.89 -0.29
C VAL A 226 -1.47 -9.89 0.42
N ALA A 227 -1.98 -8.87 -0.28
CA ALA A 227 -2.95 -7.92 0.25
C ALA A 227 -3.73 -7.23 -0.87
N THR A 228 -5.00 -6.95 -0.66
CA THR A 228 -5.81 -6.14 -1.59
C THR A 228 -6.46 -4.98 -0.85
N THR A 229 -6.18 -3.78 -1.34
CA THR A 229 -6.70 -2.52 -0.82
C THR A 229 -7.77 -1.98 -1.75
N PHE A 230 -8.94 -1.66 -1.19
CA PHE A 230 -9.99 -0.93 -1.88
C PHE A 230 -10.07 0.52 -1.35
N GLU A 231 -10.06 1.50 -2.26
CA GLU A 231 -10.43 2.87 -1.93
C GLU A 231 -11.93 3.09 -2.16
N THR A 232 -12.63 3.67 -1.17
CA THR A 232 -14.09 3.82 -1.20
C THR A 232 -14.57 5.03 -0.42
N LYS A 233 -15.83 5.42 -0.65
CA LYS A 233 -16.54 6.36 0.20
C LYS A 233 -17.20 5.65 1.38
N PRO A 234 -17.33 6.31 2.55
CA PRO A 234 -18.07 5.78 3.69
C PRO A 234 -19.49 5.27 3.39
N ASP A 235 -20.23 5.98 2.55
CA ASP A 235 -21.61 5.66 2.15
C ASP A 235 -21.71 4.46 1.19
N TRP A 236 -20.59 3.86 0.79
CA TRP A 236 -20.49 2.65 -0.03
C TRP A 236 -19.73 1.53 0.70
N CYS A 237 -19.94 1.46 2.02
CA CYS A 237 -19.42 0.42 2.92
C CYS A 237 -20.56 -0.19 3.76
N ASP A 238 -21.70 -0.46 3.14
CA ASP A 238 -22.74 -1.28 3.74
C ASP A 238 -22.34 -2.78 3.71
N PRO A 239 -23.01 -3.65 4.49
CA PRO A 239 -22.65 -5.07 4.59
C PRO A 239 -22.49 -5.77 3.24
N GLU A 240 -23.30 -5.42 2.25
CA GLU A 240 -23.22 -6.00 0.90
C GLU A 240 -21.90 -5.65 0.18
N GLN A 241 -21.45 -4.39 0.24
CA GLN A 241 -20.16 -4.01 -0.36
C GLN A 241 -18.98 -4.63 0.39
N ILE A 242 -19.10 -4.76 1.71
CA ILE A 242 -18.08 -5.40 2.55
C ILE A 242 -17.95 -6.89 2.18
N ASP A 243 -19.07 -7.61 2.07
CA ASP A 243 -19.08 -9.01 1.64
C ASP A 243 -18.41 -9.19 0.28
N ARG A 244 -18.71 -8.32 -0.68
CA ARG A 244 -18.06 -8.37 -1.99
C ARG A 244 -16.57 -8.10 -1.94
N MET A 245 -16.13 -7.10 -1.19
CA MET A 245 -14.70 -6.84 -1.01
C MET A 245 -14.00 -8.07 -0.41
N LEU A 246 -14.63 -8.79 0.51
CA LEU A 246 -14.09 -10.05 1.07
C LEU A 246 -14.01 -11.16 0.02
N ASP A 247 -15.06 -11.34 -0.79
CA ASP A 247 -15.11 -12.35 -1.85
C ASP A 247 -14.02 -12.09 -2.92
N LEU A 248 -13.72 -10.81 -3.19
CA LEU A 248 -12.65 -10.37 -4.09
C LEU A 248 -11.24 -10.43 -3.46
N GLY A 249 -11.09 -10.96 -2.25
CA GLY A 249 -9.79 -11.10 -1.57
C GLY A 249 -9.29 -9.83 -0.87
N GLY A 250 -10.16 -8.86 -0.62
CA GLY A 250 -9.86 -7.63 0.11
C GLY A 250 -9.36 -7.91 1.54
N THR A 251 -8.29 -7.20 1.92
CA THR A 251 -7.72 -7.24 3.28
C THR A 251 -7.68 -5.87 3.94
N LYS A 252 -7.76 -4.81 3.13
CA LYS A 252 -7.59 -3.43 3.57
C LYS A 252 -8.57 -2.51 2.86
N VAL A 253 -9.09 -1.51 3.58
CA VAL A 253 -10.01 -0.51 3.03
C VAL A 253 -9.59 0.89 3.43
N GLU A 254 -9.48 1.74 2.42
CA GLU A 254 -9.22 3.16 2.55
C GLU A 254 -10.50 3.95 2.39
N VAL A 255 -10.88 4.66 3.44
CA VAL A 255 -12.13 5.40 3.54
C VAL A 255 -11.84 6.89 3.40
N GLY A 256 -12.49 7.52 2.41
CA GLY A 256 -12.43 8.97 2.21
C GLY A 256 -13.23 9.75 3.25
N VAL A 257 -12.75 9.83 4.49
CA VAL A 257 -13.39 10.56 5.61
C VAL A 257 -13.33 12.07 5.40
N GLN A 258 -12.18 12.56 4.94
CA GLN A 258 -11.82 13.96 4.67
C GLN A 258 -11.76 14.84 5.91
N THR A 259 -12.83 14.86 6.70
CA THR A 259 -12.90 15.58 7.97
C THR A 259 -13.98 15.01 8.88
N THR A 260 -13.81 15.15 10.19
CA THR A 260 -14.82 14.85 11.23
C THR A 260 -15.85 15.97 11.39
N PHE A 261 -15.69 17.12 10.72
CA PHE A 261 -16.65 18.21 10.77
C PHE A 261 -17.79 18.02 9.76
N GLU A 262 -18.95 17.61 10.26
CA GLU A 262 -20.19 17.41 9.48
C GLU A 262 -20.51 18.59 8.55
N ARG A 263 -20.39 19.83 9.06
CA ARG A 263 -20.67 21.05 8.29
C ARG A 263 -19.78 21.14 7.04
N ILE A 264 -18.47 20.90 7.19
CA ILE A 264 -17.51 21.01 6.09
C ILE A 264 -17.79 19.95 5.03
N ASN A 265 -18.02 18.69 5.44
CA ASN A 265 -18.38 17.62 4.50
C ASN A 265 -19.65 17.96 3.69
N ARG A 266 -20.66 18.54 4.34
CA ARG A 266 -21.90 18.98 3.66
C ARG A 266 -21.66 20.13 2.69
N GLU A 267 -20.95 21.17 3.13
CA GLU A 267 -20.63 22.33 2.31
C GLU A 267 -19.79 21.96 1.09
N MET A 268 -18.89 20.98 1.21
CA MET A 268 -18.08 20.46 0.11
C MET A 268 -18.80 19.44 -0.79
N HIS A 269 -20.11 19.22 -0.55
CA HIS A 269 -20.95 18.30 -1.31
C HIS A 269 -20.41 16.86 -1.34
N ARG A 270 -19.85 16.40 -0.22
CA ARG A 270 -19.21 15.07 -0.10
C ARG A 270 -20.16 13.89 -0.28
N GLY A 271 -21.48 14.13 -0.17
CA GLY A 271 -22.53 13.13 -0.36
C GLY A 271 -22.77 12.21 0.84
N HIS A 272 -22.00 12.33 1.92
CA HIS A 272 -22.22 11.61 3.17
C HIS A 272 -21.97 12.52 4.38
N GLY A 273 -22.51 12.11 5.53
CA GLY A 273 -22.19 12.70 6.83
C GLY A 273 -21.10 11.91 7.57
N VAL A 274 -20.73 12.41 8.74
CA VAL A 274 -19.79 11.84 9.70
C VAL A 274 -20.24 10.46 10.18
N GLN A 275 -21.54 10.29 10.43
CA GLN A 275 -22.09 9.02 10.90
C GLN A 275 -21.81 7.86 9.92
N ALA A 276 -21.83 8.13 8.60
CA ALA A 276 -21.50 7.12 7.60
C ALA A 276 -20.03 6.66 7.74
N SER A 277 -19.11 7.57 8.06
CA SER A 277 -17.69 7.24 8.30
C SER A 277 -17.52 6.37 9.54
N ILE A 278 -18.23 6.70 10.63
CA ILE A 278 -18.19 5.93 11.88
C ILE A 278 -18.77 4.52 11.65
N ASP A 279 -19.92 4.42 10.97
CA ASP A 279 -20.56 3.14 10.67
C ASP A 279 -19.72 2.27 9.73
N ALA A 280 -19.13 2.86 8.69
CA ALA A 280 -18.20 2.17 7.79
C ALA A 280 -17.00 1.61 8.56
N ASN A 281 -16.35 2.44 9.39
CA ASN A 281 -15.20 2.04 10.19
C ASN A 281 -15.53 0.86 11.11
N ARG A 282 -16.66 0.94 11.83
CA ARG A 282 -17.13 -0.15 12.70
C ARG A 282 -17.33 -1.45 11.93
N ARG A 283 -18.10 -1.43 10.84
CA ARG A 283 -18.45 -2.64 10.07
C ARG A 283 -17.22 -3.27 9.42
N LEU A 284 -16.31 -2.44 8.90
CA LEU A 284 -15.05 -2.91 8.32
C LEU A 284 -14.20 -3.63 9.37
N ARG A 285 -14.05 -3.05 10.57
CA ARG A 285 -13.31 -3.66 11.69
C ARG A 285 -13.94 -4.96 12.16
N ASP A 286 -15.26 -4.97 12.35
CA ASP A 286 -16.00 -6.18 12.75
C ASP A 286 -16.05 -7.26 11.65
N SER A 287 -15.66 -6.91 10.42
CA SER A 287 -15.45 -7.85 9.31
C SER A 287 -13.97 -8.23 9.10
N GLY A 288 -13.08 -7.71 9.94
CA GLY A 288 -11.66 -8.05 9.96
C GLY A 288 -10.74 -7.12 9.15
N PHE A 289 -11.26 -6.24 8.29
CA PHE A 289 -10.43 -5.38 7.45
C PHE A 289 -9.50 -4.48 8.25
N LYS A 290 -8.30 -4.22 7.74
CA LYS A 290 -7.48 -3.06 8.15
C LYS A 290 -8.10 -1.77 7.59
N VAL A 291 -8.30 -0.75 8.42
CA VAL A 291 -9.04 0.47 8.03
C VAL A 291 -8.16 1.69 8.10
N GLY A 292 -8.07 2.44 7.00
CA GLY A 292 -7.35 3.70 6.97
C GLY A 292 -8.17 4.86 6.45
N PHE A 293 -7.83 6.06 6.90
CA PHE A 293 -8.56 7.27 6.55
C PHE A 293 -7.74 8.15 5.60
N HIS A 294 -8.42 8.69 4.59
CA HIS A 294 -7.95 9.88 3.89
C HIS A 294 -8.48 11.11 4.62
N MET A 295 -7.57 11.94 5.10
CA MET A 295 -7.89 13.21 5.77
C MET A 295 -7.39 14.36 4.91
N MET A 296 -8.21 15.39 4.76
CA MET A 296 -7.93 16.55 3.92
C MET A 296 -7.95 17.84 4.74
N PRO A 297 -6.84 18.21 5.40
CA PRO A 297 -6.75 19.49 6.10
C PRO A 297 -6.77 20.67 5.11
N GLY A 298 -7.15 21.84 5.62
CA GLY A 298 -7.19 23.09 4.85
C GLY A 298 -8.32 23.17 3.83
N GLN A 299 -9.44 22.45 4.03
CA GLN A 299 -10.61 22.62 3.18
C GLN A 299 -11.24 24.02 3.40
N PRO A 300 -12.00 24.55 2.41
CA PRO A 300 -12.72 25.80 2.56
C PRO A 300 -13.55 25.85 3.86
N GLY A 301 -13.34 26.90 4.66
CA GLY A 301 -14.01 27.09 5.95
C GLY A 301 -13.38 26.37 7.14
N MET A 302 -12.21 25.73 7.00
CA MET A 302 -11.41 25.19 8.10
C MET A 302 -10.27 26.13 8.51
N SER A 303 -10.07 26.33 9.81
CA SER A 303 -8.87 26.96 10.35
C SER A 303 -7.78 25.93 10.69
N LYS A 304 -6.56 26.38 11.01
CA LYS A 304 -5.48 25.50 11.51
C LYS A 304 -5.93 24.75 12.78
N GLU A 305 -6.58 25.44 13.70
CA GLU A 305 -7.08 24.85 14.95
C GLU A 305 -8.15 23.79 14.68
N MET A 306 -9.03 24.03 13.70
CA MET A 306 -9.99 23.01 13.26
C MET A 306 -9.29 21.79 12.68
N CYS A 307 -8.23 21.97 11.88
CA CYS A 307 -7.47 20.85 11.35
C CYS A 307 -6.86 20.02 12.48
N LEU A 308 -6.22 20.66 13.46
CA LEU A 308 -5.62 19.97 14.61
C LEU A 308 -6.67 19.25 15.46
N GLU A 309 -7.81 19.88 15.71
CA GLU A 309 -8.95 19.26 16.39
C GLU A 309 -9.47 18.03 15.63
N ASP A 310 -9.49 18.09 14.30
CA ASP A 310 -9.87 16.96 13.44
C ASP A 310 -9.00 15.72 13.71
N PHE A 311 -7.69 15.93 13.83
CA PHE A 311 -6.73 14.87 14.13
C PHE A 311 -6.84 14.39 15.58
N ARG A 312 -7.02 15.29 16.55
CA ARG A 312 -7.27 14.90 17.96
C ARG A 312 -8.48 13.98 18.07
N ARG A 313 -9.60 14.33 17.42
CA ARG A 313 -10.82 13.51 17.44
C ARG A 313 -10.57 12.11 16.88
N ILE A 314 -9.94 12.00 15.71
CA ILE A 314 -9.74 10.67 15.12
C ILE A 314 -8.78 9.78 15.94
N PHE A 315 -7.91 10.36 16.77
CA PHE A 315 -6.98 9.61 17.62
C PHE A 315 -7.57 9.29 19.00
N ASP A 316 -8.26 10.24 19.62
CA ASP A 316 -8.71 10.13 21.01
C ASP A 316 -10.08 9.46 21.13
N GLU A 317 -11.02 9.79 20.24
CA GLU A 317 -12.38 9.27 20.29
C GLU A 317 -12.45 7.83 19.76
N THR A 318 -13.13 6.97 20.51
CA THR A 318 -13.19 5.53 20.24
C THR A 318 -13.92 5.16 18.96
N ASP A 319 -14.72 6.05 18.38
CA ASP A 319 -15.46 5.81 17.13
C ASP A 319 -14.57 5.84 15.87
N TRP A 320 -13.33 6.33 15.98
CA TRP A 320 -12.44 6.59 14.85
C TRP A 320 -11.18 5.71 14.84
N ARG A 321 -10.15 6.06 15.62
CA ARG A 321 -8.90 5.31 15.84
C ARG A 321 -8.37 4.52 14.63
N PRO A 322 -8.09 5.17 13.49
CA PRO A 322 -7.71 4.49 12.24
C PRO A 322 -6.41 3.68 12.40
N ASP A 323 -6.28 2.57 11.67
CA ASP A 323 -5.03 1.79 11.68
C ASP A 323 -3.91 2.48 10.88
N TYR A 324 -4.29 3.29 9.88
CA TYR A 324 -3.36 4.06 9.06
C TYR A 324 -4.00 5.31 8.46
N LEU A 325 -3.15 6.24 8.01
CA LEU A 325 -3.56 7.55 7.53
C LEU A 325 -2.89 7.94 6.21
N LYS A 326 -3.67 8.63 5.39
CA LYS A 326 -3.20 9.45 4.27
C LYS A 326 -3.65 10.90 4.55
N ILE A 327 -2.69 11.79 4.76
CA ILE A 327 -2.96 13.22 4.99
C ILE A 327 -2.73 13.93 3.65
N TYR A 328 -3.75 14.64 3.17
CA TYR A 328 -3.74 15.31 1.88
C TYR A 328 -4.20 16.75 2.04
N PRO A 329 -3.29 17.71 2.32
CA PRO A 329 -3.64 19.12 2.32
C PRO A 329 -4.40 19.49 1.04
N THR A 330 -5.41 20.35 1.17
CA THR A 330 -6.27 20.73 0.06
C THR A 330 -5.45 21.44 -1.02
N LEU A 331 -5.57 20.97 -2.25
CA LEU A 331 -4.91 21.53 -3.43
C LEU A 331 -5.96 22.20 -4.33
N ILE A 332 -5.55 23.28 -4.97
CA ILE A 332 -6.34 23.95 -6.00
C ILE A 332 -5.92 23.39 -7.36
N VAL A 333 -6.88 22.81 -8.07
CA VAL A 333 -6.69 22.24 -9.40
C VAL A 333 -7.70 22.90 -10.34
N GLU A 334 -7.26 23.26 -11.55
CA GLU A 334 -8.11 23.86 -12.58
C GLU A 334 -9.37 23.00 -12.85
N GLY A 335 -10.48 23.66 -13.17
CA GLY A 335 -11.77 22.99 -13.41
C GLY A 335 -12.51 22.50 -12.15
N THR A 336 -12.04 22.87 -10.95
CA THR A 336 -12.75 22.63 -9.68
C THR A 336 -13.50 23.88 -9.20
N VAL A 337 -14.53 23.71 -8.36
CA VAL A 337 -15.25 24.85 -7.78
C VAL A 337 -14.33 25.60 -6.80
N THR A 338 -13.44 24.88 -6.12
CA THR A 338 -12.42 25.50 -5.27
C THR A 338 -11.43 26.37 -6.05
N TYR A 339 -11.15 26.05 -7.32
CA TYR A 339 -10.38 26.93 -8.20
C TYR A 339 -11.10 28.24 -8.48
N ASP A 340 -12.40 28.19 -8.77
CA ASP A 340 -13.20 29.41 -8.97
C ASP A 340 -13.24 30.30 -7.73
N TRP A 341 -13.32 29.71 -6.53
CA TRP A 341 -13.26 30.45 -5.27
C TRP A 341 -11.90 31.08 -5.04
N TRP A 342 -10.82 30.35 -5.28
CA TRP A 342 -9.46 30.87 -5.18
C TRP A 342 -9.22 32.04 -6.16
N ARG A 343 -9.68 31.92 -7.41
CA ARG A 343 -9.59 32.99 -8.43
C ARG A 343 -10.39 34.25 -8.08
N LYS A 344 -11.35 34.16 -7.16
CA LYS A 344 -12.18 35.27 -6.68
C LYS A 344 -11.75 35.80 -5.31
N ASP A 345 -10.62 35.31 -4.77
CA ASP A 345 -10.14 35.63 -3.42
C ASP A 345 -11.16 35.24 -2.32
N GLU A 346 -11.98 34.21 -2.56
CA GLU A 346 -12.98 33.68 -1.63
C GLU A 346 -12.44 32.53 -0.75
N PHE A 347 -11.30 31.93 -1.14
CA PHE A 347 -10.64 30.84 -0.43
C PHE A 347 -9.14 30.79 -0.75
N ASP A 348 -8.30 30.70 0.28
CA ASP A 348 -6.87 30.44 0.14
C ASP A 348 -6.51 29.07 0.74
N PRO A 349 -5.83 28.18 -0.02
CA PRO A 349 -5.35 26.90 0.49
C PRO A 349 -4.11 27.09 1.38
N LEU A 350 -3.79 26.07 2.20
CA LEU A 350 -2.54 26.06 2.97
C LEU A 350 -1.32 26.12 2.03
N ASP A 351 -0.39 27.01 2.33
CA ASP A 351 0.89 27.03 1.62
C ASP A 351 1.83 25.88 2.09
N ASN A 352 3.01 25.78 1.49
CA ASN A 352 3.96 24.72 1.83
C ASN A 352 4.45 24.78 3.29
N ASP A 353 4.65 25.97 3.84
CA ASP A 353 5.20 26.15 5.18
C ASP A 353 4.11 25.92 6.23
N GLU A 354 2.90 26.43 5.99
CA GLU A 354 1.72 26.16 6.82
C GLU A 354 1.37 24.68 6.85
N ALA A 355 1.39 24.01 5.69
CA ALA A 355 1.15 22.58 5.61
C ALA A 355 2.25 21.75 6.28
N ALA A 356 3.53 22.14 6.13
CA ALA A 356 4.64 21.45 6.77
C ALA A 356 4.55 21.55 8.30
N GLU A 357 4.25 22.74 8.81
CA GLU A 357 4.03 23.00 10.23
C GLU A 357 2.86 22.18 10.78
N LEU A 358 1.72 22.19 10.08
CA LEU A 358 0.54 21.44 10.47
C LEU A 358 0.81 19.93 10.49
N VAL A 359 1.47 19.40 9.45
CA VAL A 359 1.81 17.97 9.39
C VAL A 359 2.80 17.59 10.48
N ALA A 360 3.77 18.45 10.80
CA ALA A 360 4.72 18.23 11.89
C ALA A 360 4.01 18.09 13.24
N GLU A 361 3.09 19.02 13.54
CA GLU A 361 2.29 18.99 14.78
C GLU A 361 1.35 17.77 14.80
N ILE A 362 0.77 17.39 13.66
CA ILE A 362 -0.06 16.17 13.56
C ILE A 362 0.77 14.91 13.85
N LYS A 363 1.99 14.84 13.32
CA LYS A 363 2.88 13.68 13.50
C LYS A 363 3.20 13.40 14.96
N ASP A 364 3.32 14.44 15.78
CA ASP A 364 3.53 14.35 17.23
C ASP A 364 2.34 13.74 17.99
N MET A 365 1.13 13.86 17.42
CA MET A 365 -0.10 13.30 18.00
C MET A 365 -0.40 11.86 17.57
N ILE A 366 0.32 11.30 16.60
CA ILE A 366 -0.06 10.02 15.98
C ILE A 366 0.15 8.87 16.98
N PRO A 367 -0.90 8.08 17.31
CA PRO A 367 -0.75 6.95 18.21
C PRO A 367 0.20 5.88 17.65
N ARG A 368 0.92 5.22 18.57
CA ARG A 368 1.95 4.21 18.26
C ARG A 368 1.46 3.06 17.35
N TYR A 369 0.18 2.70 17.43
CA TYR A 369 -0.47 1.68 16.61
C TYR A 369 -0.88 2.16 15.20
N THR A 370 -0.73 3.45 14.88
CA THR A 370 -1.21 4.03 13.61
C THR A 370 -0.04 4.20 12.63
N ARG A 371 -0.24 3.87 11.35
CA ARG A 371 0.75 4.09 10.29
C ARG A 371 0.44 5.32 9.44
N LEU A 372 1.32 6.32 9.41
CA LEU A 372 1.19 7.44 8.47
C LEU A 372 1.79 7.10 7.09
N GLN A 373 0.94 6.65 6.17
CA GLN A 373 1.36 6.17 4.85
C GLN A 373 1.83 7.30 3.93
N ARG A 374 1.04 8.37 3.78
CA ARG A 374 1.36 9.53 2.93
C ARG A 374 0.95 10.84 3.58
N VAL A 375 1.66 11.91 3.23
CA VAL A 375 1.37 13.30 3.65
C VAL A 375 1.08 14.23 2.48
N GLN A 376 1.10 13.71 1.25
CA GLN A 376 0.86 14.47 0.03
C GLN A 376 0.27 13.55 -1.06
N ARG A 377 -0.57 14.13 -1.92
CA ARG A 377 -1.11 13.46 -3.11
C ARG A 377 -0.08 13.41 -4.22
N ASP A 378 -0.28 12.48 -5.15
CA ASP A 378 0.62 12.26 -6.29
C ASP A 378 0.19 13.09 -7.52
N ILE A 379 -0.28 14.32 -7.31
CA ILE A 379 -0.69 15.21 -8.41
C ILE A 379 0.56 15.92 -8.93
N PRO A 380 0.86 15.90 -10.25
CA PRO A 380 2.02 16.60 -10.78
C PRO A 380 1.91 18.10 -10.52
N ALA A 381 3.05 18.74 -10.18
CA ALA A 381 3.10 20.14 -9.78
C ALA A 381 2.52 21.10 -10.84
N ASP A 382 2.65 20.75 -12.13
CA ASP A 382 2.13 21.54 -13.26
C ASP A 382 0.59 21.66 -13.26
N PHE A 383 -0.12 20.82 -12.50
CA PHE A 383 -1.58 20.87 -12.35
C PHE A 383 -2.03 21.46 -11.00
N ILE A 384 -1.09 21.96 -10.20
CA ILE A 384 -1.37 22.58 -8.90
C ILE A 384 -1.32 24.10 -9.05
N GLU A 385 -2.49 24.72 -9.09
CA GLU A 385 -2.64 26.18 -9.22
C GLU A 385 -2.44 26.90 -7.89
N GLY A 386 -2.69 26.22 -6.77
CA GLY A 386 -2.58 26.76 -5.42
C GLY A 386 -2.50 25.67 -4.35
N GLY A 387 -1.81 25.97 -3.26
CA GLY A 387 -1.56 25.07 -2.14
C GLY A 387 -0.16 24.47 -2.14
N VAL A 388 -0.03 23.24 -1.65
CA VAL A 388 1.26 22.55 -1.51
C VAL A 388 1.77 22.02 -2.87
N TRP A 389 2.72 22.74 -3.47
CA TRP A 389 3.34 22.36 -4.74
C TRP A 389 4.71 21.68 -4.59
N LYS A 390 5.36 21.81 -3.42
CA LYS A 390 6.64 21.12 -3.16
C LYS A 390 6.39 19.62 -2.94
N SER A 391 7.10 18.76 -3.66
CA SER A 391 6.93 17.29 -3.59
C SER A 391 7.57 16.63 -2.35
N ASN A 392 8.27 17.39 -1.51
CA ASN A 392 9.01 16.90 -0.35
C ASN A 392 8.39 17.33 1.01
N LEU A 393 7.06 17.48 1.07
CA LEU A 393 6.36 17.94 2.28
C LEU A 393 6.73 17.14 3.55
N ARG A 394 6.96 15.83 3.43
CA ARG A 394 7.38 14.98 4.56
C ARG A 394 8.73 15.42 5.15
N GLN A 395 9.67 15.82 4.30
CA GLN A 395 10.99 16.29 4.72
C GLN A 395 10.88 17.66 5.40
N LEU A 396 10.07 18.57 4.85
CA LEU A 396 9.80 19.87 5.47
C LEU A 396 9.16 19.71 6.85
N ALA A 397 8.17 18.82 6.97
CA ALA A 397 7.54 18.53 8.26
C ALA A 397 8.57 17.98 9.28
N TRP A 398 9.51 17.14 8.86
CA TRP A 398 10.59 16.67 9.74
C TRP A 398 11.47 17.80 10.25
N GLN A 399 11.87 18.75 9.39
CA GLN A 399 12.63 19.92 9.81
C GLN A 399 11.87 20.74 10.87
N ARG A 400 10.56 20.93 10.70
CA ARG A 400 9.74 21.62 11.72
C ARG A 400 9.66 20.84 13.03
N MET A 401 9.57 19.51 12.97
CA MET A 401 9.62 18.68 14.17
C MET A 401 10.93 18.87 14.94
N GLU A 402 12.07 18.88 14.25
CA GLU A 402 13.38 19.15 14.86
C GLU A 402 13.45 20.54 15.49
N GLU A 403 12.92 21.57 14.83
CA GLU A 403 12.87 22.95 15.33
C GLU A 403 12.06 23.07 16.64
N HIS A 404 10.97 22.31 16.76
CA HIS A 404 10.08 22.33 17.94
C HIS A 404 10.41 21.28 18.99
N GLY A 405 11.29 20.33 18.69
CA GLY A 405 11.59 19.17 19.55
C GLY A 405 10.44 18.15 19.63
N TRP A 406 9.65 18.02 18.56
CA TRP A 406 8.59 17.03 18.43
C TRP A 406 9.13 15.67 17.96
N THR A 407 8.44 14.60 18.35
CA THR A 407 8.77 13.22 17.94
C THR A 407 7.59 12.58 17.22
N CYS A 408 7.74 11.37 16.66
CA CYS A 408 6.62 10.72 15.97
C CYS A 408 6.67 9.20 16.15
N ASP A 409 5.73 8.70 16.95
CA ASP A 409 5.66 7.27 17.31
C ASP A 409 4.89 6.44 16.28
N CYS A 410 4.54 6.98 15.12
CA CYS A 410 3.80 6.22 14.12
C CYS A 410 4.59 5.00 13.61
N ILE A 411 3.90 3.95 13.21
CA ILE A 411 4.51 2.70 12.70
C ILE A 411 5.56 2.96 11.63
N ARG A 412 5.32 3.89 10.69
CA ARG A 412 6.26 4.15 9.58
C ARG A 412 7.58 4.77 10.05
N CYS A 413 7.59 5.53 11.14
CA CYS A 413 8.82 6.13 11.65
C CYS A 413 9.67 5.13 12.42
N ARG A 414 9.04 4.06 12.91
CA ARG A 414 9.66 3.04 13.76
C ARG A 414 9.92 1.73 13.03
N GLU A 415 9.32 1.51 11.87
CA GLU A 415 9.48 0.24 11.14
C GLU A 415 10.96 -0.03 10.84
N ALA A 416 11.40 -1.25 11.12
CA ALA A 416 12.78 -1.62 10.86
C ALA A 416 13.11 -1.52 9.35
N GLY A 417 14.29 -0.98 9.04
CA GLY A 417 14.69 -0.54 7.69
C GLY A 417 14.29 0.90 7.36
N HIS A 418 13.53 1.57 8.23
CA HIS A 418 13.27 3.01 8.20
C HIS A 418 13.91 3.76 9.37
N SER A 419 14.13 3.10 10.50
CA SER A 419 15.02 3.60 11.56
C SER A 419 16.48 3.43 11.15
N ASP A 420 17.32 4.40 11.50
CA ASP A 420 18.78 4.32 11.32
C ASP A 420 19.42 3.39 12.38
N ASP A 421 18.69 3.09 13.46
CA ASP A 421 19.15 2.25 14.56
C ASP A 421 18.85 0.76 14.34
N GLU A 422 19.79 -0.11 14.70
CA GLU A 422 19.58 -1.55 14.70
C GLU A 422 18.83 -1.99 15.97
N ALA A 423 17.94 -2.98 15.84
CA ALA A 423 17.21 -3.52 16.98
C ALA A 423 18.11 -4.47 17.79
N GLU A 424 18.42 -4.09 19.03
CA GLU A 424 19.26 -4.89 19.94
C GLU A 424 18.41 -5.58 21.01
N ASN A 425 17.53 -4.83 21.68
CA ASN A 425 16.76 -5.26 22.85
C ASN A 425 15.28 -5.44 22.50
N ILE A 426 14.97 -6.52 21.77
CA ILE A 426 13.62 -6.78 21.26
C ILE A 426 12.72 -7.38 22.35
N GLU A 427 11.65 -6.66 22.70
CA GLU A 427 10.64 -7.05 23.67
C GLU A 427 9.26 -7.22 23.03
N LEU A 428 8.42 -8.09 23.61
CA LEU A 428 7.03 -8.27 23.21
C LEU A 428 6.12 -7.43 24.11
N ASP A 429 5.31 -6.55 23.53
CA ASP A 429 4.29 -5.77 24.25
C ASP A 429 2.88 -5.94 23.65
N VAL A 430 1.86 -5.56 24.43
CA VAL A 430 0.46 -5.54 24.01
C VAL A 430 -0.21 -4.22 24.41
N MET A 431 -0.37 -3.33 23.44
CA MET A 431 -1.17 -2.12 23.62
C MET A 431 -2.65 -2.43 23.38
N THR A 432 -3.50 -2.22 24.39
CA THR A 432 -4.95 -2.48 24.32
C THR A 432 -5.74 -1.18 24.30
N TYR A 433 -6.70 -1.05 23.38
CA TYR A 433 -7.54 0.15 23.25
C TYR A 433 -8.92 -0.18 22.68
N GLU A 434 -9.93 0.58 23.07
CA GLU A 434 -11.28 0.46 22.51
C GLU A 434 -11.37 1.13 21.14
N ALA A 435 -12.04 0.51 20.17
CA ALA A 435 -12.34 1.11 18.88
C ALA A 435 -13.65 0.56 18.31
N CYS A 436 -14.56 1.46 17.95
CA CYS A 436 -15.86 1.18 17.36
C CYS A 436 -16.67 0.13 18.16
N GLY A 437 -16.72 0.29 19.48
CA GLY A 437 -17.40 -0.61 20.41
C GLY A 437 -16.69 -1.95 20.68
N GLY A 438 -15.65 -2.30 19.91
CA GLY A 438 -14.82 -3.49 20.15
C GLY A 438 -13.52 -3.14 20.87
N THR A 439 -12.72 -4.16 21.17
CA THR A 439 -11.40 -4.01 21.78
C THR A 439 -10.32 -4.43 20.80
N GLU A 440 -9.35 -3.56 20.57
CA GLU A 440 -8.16 -3.83 19.75
C GLU A 440 -6.97 -4.10 20.66
N HIS A 441 -6.15 -5.05 20.25
CA HIS A 441 -4.86 -5.39 20.84
C HIS A 441 -3.81 -5.27 19.74
N PHE A 442 -2.92 -4.29 19.87
CA PHE A 442 -1.74 -4.14 19.04
C PHE A 442 -0.59 -4.87 19.76
N ILE A 443 -0.31 -6.08 19.29
CA ILE A 443 0.74 -6.96 19.81
C ILE A 443 1.99 -6.69 18.97
N SER A 444 3.11 -6.31 19.56
CA SER A 444 4.30 -5.95 18.79
C SER A 444 5.60 -6.46 19.41
N PHE A 445 6.55 -6.77 18.55
CA PHE A 445 7.95 -6.92 18.91
C PHE A 445 8.68 -5.63 18.59
N GLU A 446 9.22 -4.99 19.61
CA GLU A 446 9.85 -3.68 19.50
C GLU A 446 11.12 -3.61 20.35
N ASP A 447 12.09 -2.84 19.88
CA ASP A 447 13.13 -2.28 20.72
C ASP A 447 12.64 -0.90 21.20
N PHE A 448 12.19 -0.82 22.45
CA PHE A 448 11.64 0.42 23.02
C PHE A 448 12.72 1.44 23.36
N GLU A 449 13.98 1.02 23.45
CA GLU A 449 15.10 1.93 23.73
C GLU A 449 15.51 2.67 22.46
N ASN A 450 15.57 1.96 21.34
CA ASN A 450 15.95 2.49 20.02
C ASN A 450 14.76 2.85 19.12
N ASP A 451 13.53 2.72 19.64
CA ASP A 451 12.27 2.99 18.95
C ASP A 451 12.08 2.21 17.63
N VAL A 452 12.54 0.96 17.58
CA VAL A 452 12.49 0.09 16.40
C VAL A 452 11.37 -0.95 16.51
N LEU A 453 10.49 -1.00 15.52
CA LEU A 453 9.41 -1.96 15.37
C LEU A 453 9.82 -3.08 14.40
N VAL A 454 9.93 -4.30 14.94
CA VAL A 454 10.35 -5.50 14.19
C VAL A 454 9.16 -6.22 13.55
N GLY A 455 8.02 -6.23 14.22
CA GLY A 455 6.79 -6.82 13.70
C GLY A 455 5.62 -6.67 14.65
N PHE A 456 4.40 -6.81 14.13
CA PHE A 456 3.19 -6.67 14.93
C PHE A 456 2.02 -7.50 14.41
N CYS A 457 1.03 -7.68 15.28
CA CYS A 457 -0.25 -8.32 15.01
C CYS A 457 -1.38 -7.44 15.57
N ARG A 458 -2.42 -7.20 14.76
CA ARG A 458 -3.66 -6.55 15.19
C ARG A 458 -4.69 -7.62 15.51
N LEU A 459 -5.03 -7.78 16.77
CA LEU A 459 -6.09 -8.66 17.24
C LEU A 459 -7.30 -7.82 17.70
N ARG A 460 -8.49 -8.16 17.21
CA ARG A 460 -9.75 -7.54 17.60
C ARG A 460 -10.65 -8.53 18.33
N PHE A 461 -11.23 -8.07 19.42
CA PHE A 461 -12.43 -8.61 20.03
C PHE A 461 -13.62 -7.83 19.47
N PRO A 462 -14.38 -8.42 18.53
CA PRO A 462 -15.37 -7.69 17.76
C PRO A 462 -16.60 -7.36 18.61
N ASN A 463 -17.34 -6.34 18.18
CA ASN A 463 -18.57 -5.91 18.87
C ASN A 463 -19.82 -6.51 18.22
N ASP A 464 -19.97 -6.34 16.90
CA ASP A 464 -21.16 -6.79 16.16
C ASP A 464 -20.77 -7.44 14.81
N PRO A 465 -20.06 -8.60 14.84
CA PRO A 465 -19.68 -9.30 13.61
C PRO A 465 -20.91 -9.92 12.94
N VAL A 466 -21.12 -9.62 11.66
CA VAL A 466 -22.30 -10.10 10.89
C VAL A 466 -22.05 -11.43 10.19
N ARG A 467 -20.80 -11.68 9.76
CA ARG A 467 -20.40 -12.91 9.06
C ARG A 467 -20.53 -14.14 9.94
N ARG A 468 -21.11 -15.22 9.40
CA ARG A 468 -21.21 -16.51 10.11
C ARG A 468 -19.84 -17.07 10.52
N GLU A 469 -18.82 -16.84 9.71
CA GLU A 469 -17.45 -17.31 9.94
C GLU A 469 -16.81 -16.61 11.15
N LEU A 470 -17.34 -15.46 11.57
CA LEU A 470 -16.84 -14.66 12.70
C LEU A 470 -17.66 -14.83 13.98
N GLN A 471 -18.73 -15.64 13.98
CA GLN A 471 -19.47 -15.96 15.19
C GLN A 471 -18.54 -16.58 16.24
N ASP A 472 -18.58 -16.03 17.46
CA ASP A 472 -17.74 -16.37 18.60
C ASP A 472 -16.23 -16.39 18.29
N ALA A 473 -15.78 -15.52 17.37
CA ALA A 473 -14.38 -15.45 16.96
C ALA A 473 -13.71 -14.16 17.46
N ALA A 474 -12.48 -14.29 17.96
CA ALA A 474 -11.55 -13.17 17.90
C ALA A 474 -10.98 -13.07 16.48
N ILE A 475 -10.53 -11.88 16.07
CA ILE A 475 -10.17 -11.60 14.68
C ILE A 475 -8.76 -11.03 14.59
N VAL A 476 -7.85 -11.72 13.92
CA VAL A 476 -6.58 -11.13 13.48
C VAL A 476 -6.82 -10.37 12.18
N ARG A 477 -6.57 -9.06 12.25
CA ARG A 477 -6.83 -8.09 11.17
C ARG A 477 -5.59 -7.77 10.34
N GLU A 478 -4.43 -7.99 10.93
CA GLU A 478 -3.13 -7.77 10.29
C GLU A 478 -2.05 -8.56 11.04
N LEU A 479 -1.15 -9.19 10.31
CA LEU A 479 0.11 -9.74 10.81
C LEU A 479 1.21 -9.25 9.88
N HIS A 480 2.21 -8.56 10.42
CA HIS A 480 3.30 -7.99 9.63
C HIS A 480 4.64 -8.16 10.35
N VAL A 481 5.68 -8.58 9.64
CA VAL A 481 7.04 -8.72 10.15
C VAL A 481 7.98 -8.09 9.14
N TYR A 482 8.84 -7.18 9.60
CA TYR A 482 9.79 -6.47 8.75
C TYR A 482 11.04 -7.33 8.54
N GLY A 483 11.40 -7.60 7.27
CA GLY A 483 12.41 -8.59 6.89
C GLY A 483 13.86 -8.17 7.15
N ASN A 484 14.17 -6.88 7.13
CA ASN A 484 15.56 -6.38 7.15
C ASN A 484 16.04 -5.98 8.56
N ALA A 485 15.31 -6.36 9.61
CA ALA A 485 15.43 -5.78 10.95
C ALA A 485 16.48 -6.42 11.87
N VAL A 486 17.16 -7.48 11.43
CA VAL A 486 17.95 -8.32 12.34
C VAL A 486 19.38 -8.44 11.82
N GLY A 487 20.26 -7.66 12.43
CA GLY A 487 21.70 -7.66 12.16
C GLY A 487 22.33 -9.05 12.29
N VAL A 488 23.28 -9.26 11.38
CA VAL A 488 24.17 -10.41 11.22
C VAL A 488 24.86 -10.73 12.55
N GLY A 489 24.46 -11.84 13.16
CA GLY A 489 25.00 -12.28 14.44
C GLY A 489 24.83 -13.79 14.63
N GLN A 490 25.88 -14.51 14.23
CA GLN A 490 26.16 -15.95 14.39
C GLN A 490 25.73 -16.88 13.24
N GLU A 491 26.78 -17.41 12.59
CA GLU A 491 26.80 -18.49 11.61
C GLU A 491 25.91 -19.68 12.00
N GLY A 492 25.08 -20.14 11.06
CA GLY A 492 24.37 -21.41 11.15
C GLY A 492 23.45 -21.67 9.96
N ASP A 493 23.94 -22.49 9.02
CA ASP A 493 23.28 -23.24 7.93
C ASP A 493 21.84 -22.91 7.48
N ASP A 494 21.73 -22.69 6.17
CA ASP A 494 20.58 -22.86 5.28
C ASP A 494 19.28 -22.06 5.57
N GLY A 495 19.07 -21.02 4.76
CA GLY A 495 17.76 -20.47 4.40
C GLY A 495 17.37 -19.20 5.15
N ASP A 496 17.43 -18.08 4.41
CA ASP A 496 16.73 -16.81 4.63
C ASP A 496 16.61 -16.29 6.08
N HIS A 497 17.20 -15.13 6.32
CA HIS A 497 17.19 -14.35 7.56
C HIS A 497 15.78 -13.94 8.08
N GLN A 498 14.68 -14.54 7.59
CA GLN A 498 13.29 -14.43 8.05
C GLN A 498 12.93 -15.28 9.30
N HIS A 499 13.85 -16.06 9.88
CA HIS A 499 13.49 -17.15 10.81
C HIS A 499 13.80 -16.97 12.32
N LYS A 500 13.70 -15.76 12.89
CA LYS A 500 13.52 -15.63 14.37
C LYS A 500 12.13 -16.04 14.87
N GLY A 501 11.20 -16.34 13.95
CA GLY A 501 9.87 -16.86 14.28
C GLY A 501 8.91 -15.84 14.90
N TYR A 502 9.21 -14.54 14.80
CA TYR A 502 8.37 -13.47 15.38
C TYR A 502 6.92 -13.52 14.91
N GLY A 503 6.66 -13.78 13.62
CA GLY A 503 5.29 -13.90 13.11
C GLY A 503 4.49 -15.01 13.79
N LYS A 504 5.12 -16.16 14.06
CA LYS A 504 4.50 -17.27 14.80
C LYS A 504 4.26 -16.90 16.26
N GLN A 505 5.22 -16.27 16.92
CA GLN A 505 5.11 -15.84 18.32
C GLN A 505 4.01 -14.78 18.52
N LEU A 506 3.90 -13.81 17.60
CA LEU A 506 2.83 -12.81 17.58
C LEU A 506 1.45 -13.48 17.49
N LEU A 507 1.32 -14.47 16.60
CA LEU A 507 0.07 -15.22 16.44
C LEU A 507 -0.24 -16.11 17.65
N GLU A 508 0.76 -16.77 18.24
CA GLU A 508 0.60 -17.55 19.48
C GLU A 508 0.15 -16.66 20.65
N LYS A 509 0.68 -15.44 20.75
CA LYS A 509 0.21 -14.44 21.72
C LYS A 509 -1.24 -14.05 21.47
N ALA A 510 -1.63 -13.86 20.20
CA ALA A 510 -3.01 -13.56 19.83
C ALA A 510 -3.97 -14.72 20.17
N GLU A 511 -3.58 -15.97 19.88
CA GLU A 511 -4.31 -17.19 20.25
C GLU A 511 -4.51 -17.29 21.78
N THR A 512 -3.47 -16.95 22.55
CA THR A 512 -3.53 -16.95 24.02
C THR A 512 -4.50 -15.90 24.54
N LEU A 513 -4.39 -14.64 24.07
CA LEU A 513 -5.29 -13.56 24.46
C LEU A 513 -6.76 -13.88 24.13
N ALA A 514 -7.01 -14.43 22.94
CA ALA A 514 -8.34 -14.85 22.53
C ALA A 514 -8.91 -15.97 23.43
N ARG A 515 -8.10 -16.99 23.75
CA ARG A 515 -8.52 -18.08 24.65
C ARG A 515 -8.83 -17.56 26.06
N ASP A 516 -7.98 -16.69 26.59
CA ASP A 516 -8.14 -16.11 27.94
C ASP A 516 -9.40 -15.22 28.02
N ALA A 517 -9.74 -14.54 26.93
CA ALA A 517 -10.98 -13.76 26.80
C ALA A 517 -12.22 -14.63 26.50
N GLY A 518 -12.07 -15.95 26.37
CA GLY A 518 -13.18 -16.90 26.20
C GLY A 518 -13.60 -17.13 24.75
N TYR A 519 -12.84 -16.67 23.75
CA TYR A 519 -13.13 -16.96 22.36
C TYR A 519 -12.72 -18.41 22.01
N PRO A 520 -13.64 -19.26 21.52
CA PRO A 520 -13.33 -20.63 21.09
C PRO A 520 -12.62 -20.70 19.72
N LYS A 521 -12.52 -19.58 19.01
CA LYS A 521 -12.03 -19.51 17.62
C LYS A 521 -11.24 -18.23 17.38
N LEU A 522 -10.18 -18.35 16.59
CA LEU A 522 -9.46 -17.22 16.00
C LEU A 522 -9.64 -17.26 14.49
N ALA A 523 -10.11 -16.15 13.91
CA ALA A 523 -10.21 -15.96 12.47
C ALA A 523 -9.16 -14.95 12.00
N VAL A 524 -8.60 -15.13 10.81
CA VAL A 524 -7.61 -14.24 10.21
C VAL A 524 -8.11 -13.78 8.86
N ILE A 525 -8.14 -12.46 8.63
CA ILE A 525 -8.28 -11.92 7.29
C ILE A 525 -6.92 -12.06 6.59
N SER A 526 -6.84 -12.97 5.64
CA SER A 526 -5.58 -13.34 5.00
C SER A 526 -5.64 -12.99 3.53
N GLY A 527 -4.60 -12.32 3.03
CA GLY A 527 -4.41 -12.17 1.58
C GLY A 527 -4.33 -13.53 0.89
N ILE A 528 -4.72 -13.57 -0.38
CA ILE A 528 -4.85 -14.81 -1.16
C ILE A 528 -3.52 -15.58 -1.14
N GLY A 529 -2.43 -14.90 -1.53
CA GLY A 529 -1.08 -15.45 -1.63
C GLY A 529 -0.44 -15.94 -0.32
N VAL A 530 -1.07 -15.71 0.83
CA VAL A 530 -0.57 -16.14 2.14
C VAL A 530 -1.47 -17.16 2.84
N ARG A 531 -2.62 -17.52 2.27
CA ARG A 531 -3.54 -18.52 2.87
C ARG A 531 -2.88 -19.88 3.06
N GLN A 532 -2.06 -20.32 2.11
CA GLN A 532 -1.34 -21.60 2.18
C GLN A 532 -0.43 -21.67 3.42
N TYR A 533 0.27 -20.58 3.77
CA TYR A 533 1.12 -20.51 4.94
C TYR A 533 0.34 -20.81 6.24
N TYR A 534 -0.82 -20.19 6.42
CA TYR A 534 -1.67 -20.45 7.57
C TYR A 534 -2.19 -21.89 7.62
N ARG A 535 -2.60 -22.43 6.47
CA ARG A 535 -3.18 -23.79 6.38
C ARG A 535 -2.15 -24.89 6.61
N GLU A 536 -0.99 -24.78 5.99
CA GLU A 536 0.03 -25.83 5.99
C GLU A 536 0.99 -25.75 7.17
N LYS A 537 1.32 -24.54 7.64
CA LYS A 537 2.35 -24.34 8.67
C LYS A 537 1.78 -24.06 10.06
N LEU A 538 0.59 -23.46 10.16
CA LEU A 538 0.04 -22.96 11.43
C LEU A 538 -1.24 -23.68 11.88
N GLY A 539 -1.74 -24.63 11.08
CA GLY A 539 -2.88 -25.49 11.42
C GLY A 539 -4.25 -24.80 11.31
N TYR A 540 -4.33 -23.68 10.58
CA TYR A 540 -5.58 -23.03 10.25
C TYR A 540 -6.29 -23.77 9.11
N LYS A 541 -7.57 -23.46 8.89
CA LYS A 541 -8.36 -24.01 7.79
C LYS A 541 -9.08 -22.90 7.05
N GLN A 542 -9.37 -23.12 5.78
CA GLN A 542 -10.21 -22.19 5.01
C GLN A 542 -11.61 -22.11 5.64
N ASP A 543 -12.10 -20.89 5.87
CA ASP A 543 -13.39 -20.60 6.48
C ASP A 543 -14.00 -19.35 5.80
N GLY A 544 -14.68 -19.58 4.67
CA GLY A 544 -15.16 -18.50 3.82
C GLY A 544 -13.99 -17.65 3.29
N PRO A 545 -14.05 -16.31 3.38
CA PRO A 545 -12.95 -15.43 2.97
C PRO A 545 -11.78 -15.41 3.97
N TYR A 546 -11.95 -16.01 5.14
CA TYR A 546 -10.97 -16.07 6.23
C TYR A 546 -10.22 -17.41 6.25
N VAL A 547 -9.15 -17.45 7.04
CA VAL A 547 -8.62 -18.70 7.58
C VAL A 547 -8.86 -18.72 9.09
N SER A 548 -9.35 -19.83 9.64
CA SER A 548 -9.71 -19.92 11.05
C SER A 548 -9.15 -21.16 11.75
N LYS A 549 -9.01 -21.06 13.08
CA LYS A 549 -8.52 -22.12 13.95
C LYS A 549 -9.34 -22.15 15.24
N ARG A 550 -9.69 -23.34 15.70
CA ARG A 550 -10.28 -23.54 17.04
C ARG A 550 -9.19 -23.53 18.10
N LEU A 551 -9.41 -22.79 19.18
CA LEU A 551 -8.42 -22.51 20.23
C LEU A 551 -8.43 -23.49 21.40
#